data_AF-A0A3C0G4Q0-F1
#
_entry.id   AF-A0A3C0G4Q0-F1
#
_cell.length_a   1.000
_cell.length_b   1.000
_cell.length_c   1.000
_cell.angle_alpha   90.00
_cell.angle_beta   90.00
_cell.angle_gamma   90.00
#
_symmetry.space_group_name_H-M   'P 1'
#
loop_
_entity.id
_entity.type
_entity.pdbx_description
1 polymer ?
#
loop_
_entity_poly.entity_id
_entity_poly.type
_entity_poly.pdbx_seq_one_letter_code
_entity_poly.pdbx_strand_id
1 'polypeptide(L)'
;MEDNLYDKMSTRLTKALARSMASAKQTKAANVFNNAFSGTQLGGDGKVLAATDHPLQSGASQANTFTTQAELSETSLEDALIGIAGFTDDRDIPIALQGKTLHIPRQLVFVAERLMASPYRPGTADNDVNALVSKGMLPGGYHINHRFTGQKRWFIRTDS
;
A
#
# COMPACT_ATOMS: atom_id res chain seq x y z
N MET A 1 -0.24 -41.04 -33.77
CA MET A 1 -0.25 -40.76 -32.32
C MET A 1 0.62 -39.52 -32.03
N GLU A 2 0.47 -38.45 -32.84
CA GLU A 2 1.30 -37.22 -32.81
C GLU A 2 0.45 -35.95 -32.64
N ASP A 3 -0.83 -36.01 -33.00
CA ASP A 3 -1.80 -34.89 -32.94
C ASP A 3 -2.06 -34.40 -31.51
N ASN A 4 -2.22 -35.33 -30.56
CA ASN A 4 -2.39 -35.01 -29.14
C ASN A 4 -1.14 -34.44 -28.46
N LEU A 5 0.05 -34.52 -29.09
CA LEU A 5 1.28 -33.96 -28.53
C LEU A 5 1.38 -32.46 -28.81
N TYR A 6 0.99 -32.03 -30.02
CA TYR A 6 0.99 -30.61 -30.42
C TYR A 6 -0.09 -29.81 -29.68
N ASP A 7 -1.28 -30.37 -29.49
CA ASP A 7 -2.36 -29.71 -28.73
C ASP A 7 -1.97 -29.50 -27.25
N LYS A 8 -1.35 -30.52 -26.63
CA LYS A 8 -0.79 -30.41 -25.27
C LYS A 8 0.35 -29.40 -25.16
N MET A 9 1.17 -29.27 -26.21
CA MET A 9 2.27 -28.29 -26.22
C MET A 9 1.74 -26.86 -26.40
N SER A 10 0.80 -26.65 -27.31
CA SER A 10 0.14 -25.36 -27.55
C SER A 10 -0.58 -24.84 -26.31
N THR A 11 -1.38 -25.70 -25.64
CA THR A 11 -2.06 -25.34 -24.40
C THR A 11 -1.10 -25.02 -23.25
N ARG A 12 0.02 -25.73 -23.14
CA ARG A 12 1.06 -25.44 -22.15
C ARG A 12 1.74 -24.10 -22.41
N LEU A 13 2.08 -23.80 -23.66
CA LEU A 13 2.72 -22.53 -24.05
C LEU A 13 1.79 -21.34 -23.82
N THR A 14 0.51 -21.46 -24.20
CA THR A 14 -0.49 -20.40 -23.93
C THR A 14 -0.67 -20.16 -22.43
N LYS A 15 -0.71 -21.21 -21.60
CA LYS A 15 -0.74 -21.08 -20.13
C LYS A 15 0.54 -20.44 -19.58
N ALA A 16 1.70 -20.79 -20.13
CA ALA A 16 2.98 -20.19 -19.72
C ALA A 16 3.03 -18.71 -20.09
N LEU A 17 2.58 -18.33 -21.28
CA LEU A 17 2.49 -16.95 -21.72
C LEU A 17 1.55 -16.14 -20.82
N ALA A 18 0.37 -16.67 -20.50
CA ALA A 18 -0.58 -16.01 -19.59
C ALA A 18 0.05 -15.74 -18.21
N ARG A 19 0.80 -16.70 -17.65
CA ARG A 19 1.54 -16.51 -16.39
C ARG A 19 2.64 -15.44 -16.51
N SER A 20 3.40 -15.45 -17.60
CA SER A 20 4.42 -14.43 -17.86
C SER A 20 3.83 -13.03 -17.96
N MET A 21 2.69 -12.88 -18.65
CA MET A 21 1.97 -11.61 -18.74
C MET A 21 1.45 -11.14 -17.38
N ALA A 22 0.87 -12.04 -16.57
CA ALA A 22 0.45 -11.71 -15.22
C ALA A 22 1.64 -11.27 -14.33
N SER A 23 2.78 -11.96 -14.44
CA SER A 23 4.00 -11.57 -13.73
C SER A 23 4.51 -10.21 -14.19
N ALA A 24 4.54 -9.93 -15.50
CA ALA A 24 4.96 -8.64 -16.03
C ALA A 24 4.05 -7.50 -15.54
N LYS A 25 2.72 -7.73 -15.52
CA LYS A 25 1.74 -6.78 -14.97
C LYS A 25 2.02 -6.47 -13.51
N GLN A 26 2.23 -7.49 -12.68
CA GLN A 26 2.52 -7.33 -11.25
C GLN A 26 3.85 -6.58 -11.02
N THR A 27 4.91 -6.93 -11.75
CA THR A 27 6.21 -6.26 -11.64
C THR A 27 6.10 -4.79 -12.05
N LYS A 28 5.42 -4.49 -13.16
CA LYS A 28 5.25 -3.10 -13.62
C LYS A 28 4.42 -2.28 -12.63
N ALA A 29 3.35 -2.85 -12.07
CA ALA A 29 2.55 -2.17 -11.05
C ALA A 29 3.36 -1.94 -9.76
N ALA A 30 4.11 -2.93 -9.29
CA ALA A 30 4.95 -2.79 -8.09
C ALA A 30 6.09 -1.78 -8.27
N ASN A 31 6.59 -1.60 -9.50
CA ASN A 31 7.63 -0.62 -9.79
C ASN A 31 7.22 0.82 -9.47
N VAL A 32 5.94 1.17 -9.56
CA VAL A 32 5.46 2.50 -9.14
C VAL A 32 5.73 2.72 -7.65
N PHE A 33 5.35 1.77 -6.81
CA PHE A 33 5.58 1.83 -5.36
C PHE A 33 7.06 1.69 -4.98
N ASN A 34 7.83 0.87 -5.71
CA ASN A 34 9.27 0.73 -5.48
C ASN A 34 10.02 2.04 -5.75
N ASN A 35 9.51 2.88 -6.65
CA ASN A 35 10.07 4.19 -6.98
C ASN A 35 9.35 5.36 -6.32
N ALA A 36 8.48 5.11 -5.33
CA ALA A 36 7.61 6.15 -4.76
C ALA A 36 8.37 7.37 -4.18
N PHE A 37 9.61 7.16 -3.75
CA PHE A 37 10.48 8.20 -3.16
C PHE A 37 11.61 8.64 -4.12
N SER A 38 11.59 8.20 -5.38
CA SER A 38 12.69 8.44 -6.32
C SER A 38 12.51 9.78 -7.04
N GLY A 39 13.46 10.71 -6.86
CA GLY A 39 13.47 12.00 -7.56
C GLY A 39 13.59 11.93 -9.08
N THR A 40 13.84 10.74 -9.64
CA THR A 40 13.88 10.50 -11.09
C THR A 40 12.52 10.13 -11.69
N GLN A 41 11.51 9.89 -10.87
CA GLN A 41 10.16 9.53 -11.29
C GLN A 41 9.18 10.50 -10.62
N LEU A 42 8.93 11.62 -11.30
CA LEU A 42 8.03 12.66 -10.83
C LEU A 42 6.61 12.41 -11.33
N GLY A 43 5.64 12.77 -10.49
CA GLY A 43 4.22 12.81 -10.82
C GLY A 43 3.86 14.02 -11.69
N GLY A 44 2.57 14.16 -11.98
CA GLY A 44 2.06 15.27 -12.80
C GLY A 44 2.22 16.66 -12.15
N ASP A 45 2.41 16.70 -10.84
CA ASP A 45 2.65 17.90 -10.03
C ASP A 45 4.15 18.22 -9.86
N GLY A 46 5.04 17.45 -10.48
CA GLY A 46 6.48 17.62 -10.39
C GLY A 46 7.11 17.13 -9.08
N LYS A 47 6.34 16.47 -8.20
CA LYS A 47 6.85 15.85 -6.96
C LYS A 47 6.98 14.34 -7.12
N VAL A 48 7.76 13.71 -6.26
CA VAL A 48 7.79 12.25 -6.17
C VAL A 48 6.45 11.74 -5.65
N LEU A 49 6.09 10.48 -5.93
CA LEU A 49 4.78 9.94 -5.55
C LEU A 49 4.47 10.06 -4.04
N ALA A 50 5.48 9.88 -3.19
CA ALA A 50 5.37 10.02 -1.74
C ALA A 50 6.20 11.23 -1.26
N ALA A 51 5.54 12.38 -1.09
CA ALA A 51 6.15 13.65 -0.71
C ALA A 51 5.37 14.37 0.39
N THR A 52 6.04 15.27 1.09
CA THR A 52 5.44 16.10 2.15
C THR A 52 4.90 17.43 1.63
N ASP A 53 5.09 17.70 0.34
CA ASP A 53 4.93 19.03 -0.24
C ASP A 53 4.31 19.00 -1.65
N HIS A 54 3.27 18.16 -1.84
CA HIS A 54 2.46 18.17 -3.06
C HIS A 54 1.75 19.52 -3.22
N PRO A 55 2.01 20.29 -4.29
CA PRO A 55 1.38 21.59 -4.48
C PRO A 55 -0.10 21.45 -4.82
N LEU A 56 -0.96 22.21 -4.12
CA LEU A 56 -2.38 22.30 -4.41
C LEU A 56 -2.68 23.54 -5.26
N GLN A 57 -3.83 23.55 -5.95
CA GLN A 57 -4.24 24.70 -6.76
C GLN A 57 -4.48 25.96 -5.91
N SER A 58 -4.84 25.81 -4.65
CA SER A 58 -4.97 26.90 -3.67
C SER A 58 -3.64 27.59 -3.34
N GLY A 59 -2.49 27.01 -3.71
CA GLY A 59 -1.16 27.46 -3.32
C GLY A 59 -0.67 26.88 -1.98
N ALA A 60 -1.50 26.07 -1.30
CA ALA A 60 -1.08 25.27 -0.16
C ALA A 60 -0.30 24.01 -0.60
N SER A 61 0.21 23.27 0.39
CA SER A 61 0.85 21.97 0.16
C SER A 61 0.20 20.87 0.98
N GLN A 62 0.14 19.67 0.40
CA GLN A 62 -0.35 18.47 1.06
C GLN A 62 0.77 17.44 1.22
N ALA A 63 0.76 16.73 2.34
CA ALA A 63 1.70 15.66 2.65
C ALA A 63 0.99 14.30 2.60
N ASN A 64 1.56 13.34 1.87
CA ASN A 64 1.06 11.95 1.84
C ASN A 64 2.08 10.92 2.37
N THR A 65 3.17 11.41 2.97
CA THR A 65 4.20 10.63 3.66
C THR A 65 4.60 11.35 4.95
N PHE A 66 5.22 10.63 5.86
CA PHE A 66 5.78 11.22 7.08
C PHE A 66 6.98 12.13 6.78
N THR A 67 7.14 13.21 7.54
CA THR A 67 8.35 14.04 7.52
C THR A 67 9.60 13.24 7.88
N THR A 68 9.47 12.37 8.89
CA THR A 68 10.49 11.39 9.25
C THR A 68 9.91 10.00 9.00
N GLN A 69 10.55 9.23 8.15
CA GLN A 69 10.03 7.93 7.75
C GLN A 69 9.93 6.97 8.94
N ALA A 70 8.72 6.46 9.14
CA ALA A 70 8.39 5.54 10.20
C ALA A 70 8.19 4.12 9.67
N GLU A 71 8.71 3.14 10.41
CA GLU A 71 8.42 1.72 10.20
C GLU A 71 6.96 1.43 10.53
N LEU A 72 6.42 0.30 10.03
CA LEU A 72 5.07 -0.12 10.37
C LEU A 72 4.98 -0.45 11.87
N SER A 73 4.18 0.33 12.58
CA SER A 73 3.82 0.16 13.98
C SER A 73 2.39 0.64 14.18
N GLU A 74 1.82 0.41 15.36
CA GLU A 74 0.48 0.92 15.68
C GLU A 74 0.44 2.44 15.60
N THR A 75 1.39 3.13 16.24
CA THR A 75 1.48 4.60 16.22
C THR A 75 1.61 5.14 14.80
N SER A 76 2.50 4.59 13.98
CA SER A 76 2.66 5.09 12.62
C SER A 76 1.44 4.78 11.75
N LEU A 77 0.76 3.65 11.98
CA LEU A 77 -0.46 3.32 11.26
C LEU A 77 -1.64 4.21 11.65
N GLU A 78 -1.79 4.52 12.93
CA GLU A 78 -2.79 5.46 13.44
C GLU A 78 -2.54 6.87 12.90
N ASP A 79 -1.31 7.36 12.98
CA ASP A 79 -0.92 8.67 12.45
C ASP A 79 -1.22 8.78 10.94
N ALA A 80 -0.93 7.72 10.18
CA ALA A 80 -1.26 7.69 8.75
C ALA A 80 -2.77 7.74 8.48
N LEU A 81 -3.58 6.99 9.25
CA LEU A 81 -5.03 6.97 9.08
C LEU A 81 -5.67 8.31 9.48
N ILE A 82 -5.15 8.96 10.52
CA ILE A 82 -5.53 10.32 10.91
C ILE A 82 -5.17 11.31 9.79
N GLY A 83 -3.96 11.20 9.24
CA GLY A 83 -3.51 12.02 8.12
C GLY A 83 -4.42 11.89 6.90
N ILE A 84 -4.78 10.66 6.51
CA ILE A 84 -5.71 10.37 5.41
C ILE A 84 -7.08 11.02 5.65
N ALA A 85 -7.61 10.94 6.88
CA ALA A 85 -8.90 11.56 7.22
C ALA A 85 -8.85 13.10 7.22
N GLY A 86 -7.65 13.69 7.29
CA GLY A 86 -7.43 15.14 7.22
C GLY A 86 -7.15 15.67 5.81
N PHE A 87 -7.20 14.82 4.77
CA PHE A 87 -6.95 15.26 3.40
C PHE A 87 -8.03 16.24 2.91
N THR A 88 -7.59 17.14 2.05
CA THR A 88 -8.41 18.15 1.39
C THR A 88 -8.30 18.01 -0.12
N ASP A 89 -9.33 18.46 -0.83
CA ASP A 89 -9.30 18.65 -2.28
C ASP A 89 -8.37 19.83 -2.66
N ASP A 90 -8.11 20.02 -3.95
CA ASP A 90 -7.26 21.09 -4.52
C ASP A 90 -7.71 22.52 -4.15
N ARG A 91 -8.93 22.64 -3.60
CA ARG A 91 -9.56 23.88 -3.13
C ARG A 91 -9.63 24.00 -1.60
N ASP A 92 -8.86 23.18 -0.87
CA ASP A 92 -8.82 23.13 0.59
C ASP A 92 -10.15 22.70 1.26
N ILE A 93 -11.01 21.99 0.52
CA ILE A 93 -12.25 21.43 1.06
C ILE A 93 -11.95 20.03 1.63
N PRO A 94 -12.27 19.74 2.90
CA PRO A 94 -12.06 18.41 3.48
C PRO A 94 -12.77 17.31 2.68
N ILE A 95 -12.03 16.26 2.35
CA ILE A 95 -12.56 15.07 1.69
C ILE A 95 -12.69 13.93 2.70
N ALA A 96 -13.81 13.21 2.65
CA ALA A 96 -14.08 12.10 3.58
C ALA A 96 -13.36 10.80 3.16
N LEU A 97 -12.04 10.88 2.98
CA LEU A 97 -11.22 9.78 2.51
C LEU A 97 -10.99 8.74 3.62
N GLN A 98 -11.02 7.46 3.28
CA GLN A 98 -10.81 6.37 4.23
C GLN A 98 -9.80 5.35 3.73
N GLY A 99 -8.87 4.94 4.61
CA GLY A 99 -7.99 3.80 4.34
C GLY A 99 -8.78 2.50 4.23
N LYS A 100 -8.64 1.78 3.12
CA LYS A 100 -9.36 0.52 2.86
C LYS A 100 -8.50 -0.73 3.02
N THR A 101 -7.29 -0.72 2.48
CA THR A 101 -6.38 -1.88 2.53
C THR A 101 -4.95 -1.46 2.77
N LEU A 102 -4.22 -2.24 3.57
CA LEU A 102 -2.80 -2.07 3.83
C LEU A 102 -1.97 -2.93 2.87
N HIS A 103 -0.99 -2.37 2.17
CA HIS A 103 -0.12 -3.07 1.22
C HIS A 103 1.29 -3.15 1.77
N ILE A 104 1.79 -4.36 1.95
CA ILE A 104 3.05 -4.63 2.63
C ILE A 104 3.98 -5.57 1.85
N PRO A 105 5.30 -5.50 2.08
CA PRO A 105 6.24 -6.49 1.64
C PRO A 105 6.18 -7.71 2.57
N ARG A 106 6.68 -8.85 2.10
CA ARG A 106 6.63 -10.13 2.83
C ARG A 106 7.26 -10.10 4.23
N GLN A 107 8.20 -9.19 4.47
CA GLN A 107 8.93 -9.06 5.74
C GLN A 107 8.05 -8.53 6.88
N LEU A 108 6.98 -7.79 6.56
CA LEU A 108 6.12 -7.15 7.54
C LEU A 108 4.88 -7.98 7.90
N VAL A 109 4.71 -9.18 7.34
CA VAL A 109 3.50 -10.01 7.53
C VAL A 109 3.14 -10.21 9.00
N PHE A 110 4.12 -10.54 9.85
CA PHE A 110 3.86 -10.78 11.28
C PHE A 110 3.56 -9.51 12.06
N VAL A 111 4.12 -8.37 11.63
CA VAL A 111 3.81 -7.07 12.24
C VAL A 111 2.39 -6.68 11.89
N ALA A 112 2.01 -6.77 10.61
CA ALA A 112 0.66 -6.47 10.15
C ALA A 112 -0.38 -7.41 10.77
N GLU A 113 -0.10 -8.70 10.88
CA GLU A 113 -0.98 -9.67 11.54
C GLU A 113 -1.26 -9.28 13.00
N ARG A 114 -0.21 -8.92 13.75
CA ARG A 114 -0.38 -8.48 15.14
C ARG A 114 -1.20 -7.20 15.27
N LEU A 115 -1.03 -6.27 14.33
CA LEU A 115 -1.79 -5.01 14.32
C LEU A 115 -3.26 -5.21 13.92
N MET A 116 -3.58 -6.18 13.06
CA MET A 116 -4.92 -6.32 12.48
C MET A 116 -5.76 -7.46 13.05
N ALA A 117 -5.15 -8.49 13.64
CA ALA A 117 -5.86 -9.65 14.17
C ALA A 117 -5.90 -9.70 15.71
N SER A 118 -5.01 -8.95 16.39
CA SER A 118 -4.98 -8.96 17.85
C SER A 118 -6.12 -8.14 18.44
N PRO A 119 -6.98 -8.70 19.33
CA PRO A 119 -8.07 -7.97 19.96
C PRO A 119 -7.57 -6.92 20.97
N TYR A 120 -6.39 -7.16 21.55
CA TYR A 120 -5.71 -6.27 22.48
C TYR A 120 -4.39 -5.79 21.90
N ARG A 121 -3.88 -4.69 22.44
CA ARG A 121 -2.59 -4.13 22.07
C ARG A 121 -1.46 -5.14 22.38
N PRO A 122 -0.69 -5.57 21.37
CA PRO A 122 0.37 -6.55 21.60
C PRO A 122 1.55 -5.90 22.35
N GLY A 123 1.92 -6.47 23.50
CA GLY A 123 3.13 -6.07 24.23
C GLY A 123 2.93 -5.10 25.39
N THR A 124 1.68 -4.77 25.75
CA THR A 124 1.35 -4.05 26.99
C THR A 124 0.79 -5.01 28.04
N ALA A 125 1.10 -4.77 29.31
CA ALA A 125 0.48 -5.52 30.43
C ALA A 125 -0.97 -5.05 30.66
N ASP A 126 -1.26 -3.82 30.26
CA ASP A 126 -2.60 -3.26 30.22
C ASP A 126 -3.31 -3.85 29.00
N ASN A 127 -4.46 -4.50 29.24
CA ASN A 127 -5.31 -5.13 28.22
C ASN A 127 -6.05 -4.08 27.37
N ASP A 128 -5.30 -3.11 26.86
CA ASP A 128 -5.82 -2.03 26.04
C ASP A 128 -6.43 -2.60 24.76
N VAL A 129 -7.62 -2.14 24.43
CA VAL A 129 -8.32 -2.57 23.21
C VAL A 129 -7.57 -2.06 22.00
N ASN A 130 -7.37 -2.94 21.01
CA ASN A 130 -6.82 -2.53 19.72
C ASN A 130 -7.82 -1.62 19.00
N ALA A 131 -7.50 -0.32 18.92
CA ALA A 131 -8.37 0.68 18.32
C ALA A 131 -8.59 0.45 16.81
N LEU A 132 -7.58 -0.07 16.10
CA LEU A 132 -7.66 -0.36 14.67
C LEU A 132 -8.76 -1.39 14.38
N VAL A 133 -8.76 -2.48 15.16
CA VAL A 133 -9.74 -3.57 15.03
C VAL A 133 -11.11 -3.12 15.53
N SER A 134 -11.17 -2.48 16.69
CA SER A 134 -12.43 -2.04 17.32
C SER A 134 -13.19 -1.00 16.49
N LYS A 135 -12.47 -0.09 15.82
CA LYS A 135 -13.08 0.92 14.94
C LYS A 135 -13.32 0.43 13.51
N GLY A 136 -12.93 -0.80 13.18
CA GLY A 136 -13.07 -1.35 11.83
C GLY A 136 -12.23 -0.63 10.78
N MET A 137 -11.07 -0.12 11.18
CA MET A 137 -10.14 0.53 10.25
C MET A 137 -9.55 -0.49 9.28
N LEU A 138 -9.30 -0.07 8.02
CA LEU A 138 -8.79 -0.95 6.95
C LEU A 138 -9.65 -2.21 6.76
N PRO A 139 -10.96 -2.07 6.43
CA PRO A 139 -11.89 -3.20 6.34
C PRO A 139 -11.49 -4.28 5.33
N GLY A 140 -10.65 -3.96 4.35
CA GLY A 140 -10.14 -4.92 3.37
C GLY A 140 -8.90 -5.70 3.83
N GLY A 141 -8.42 -5.47 5.06
CA GLY A 141 -7.26 -6.17 5.59
C GLY A 141 -5.93 -5.68 5.01
N TYR A 142 -4.90 -6.53 5.13
CA TYR A 142 -3.62 -6.33 4.49
C TYR A 142 -3.40 -7.28 3.30
N HIS A 143 -2.60 -6.82 2.34
CA HIS A 143 -2.19 -7.58 1.17
C HIS A 143 -0.67 -7.61 1.05
N ILE A 144 -0.15 -8.80 0.79
CA ILE A 144 1.29 -9.02 0.64
C ILE A 144 1.68 -8.88 -0.83
N ASN A 145 2.52 -7.89 -1.13
CA ASN A 145 3.12 -7.74 -2.44
C ASN A 145 4.54 -8.30 -2.46
N HIS A 146 4.71 -9.43 -3.14
CA HIS A 146 5.99 -10.13 -3.26
C HIS A 146 6.99 -9.41 -4.18
N ARG A 147 6.55 -8.38 -4.91
CA ARG A 147 7.37 -7.61 -5.85
C ARG A 147 7.87 -6.28 -5.27
N PHE A 148 7.54 -5.98 -4.01
CA PHE A 148 8.13 -4.86 -3.31
C PHE A 148 9.61 -5.15 -2.98
N THR A 149 10.48 -4.21 -3.34
CA THR A 149 11.93 -4.31 -3.10
C THR A 149 12.32 -3.69 -1.76
N GLY A 150 11.57 -2.69 -1.30
CA GLY A 150 11.75 -2.08 0.01
C GLY A 150 11.17 -2.97 1.10
N GLN A 151 12.04 -3.57 1.94
CA GLN A 151 11.62 -4.52 2.98
C GLN A 151 10.76 -3.91 4.10
N LYS A 152 10.79 -2.58 4.21
CA LYS A 152 10.21 -1.80 5.30
C LYS A 152 9.13 -0.81 4.82
N ARG A 153 8.92 -0.73 3.51
CA ARG A 153 8.00 0.23 2.90
C ARG A 153 6.60 -0.34 2.90
N TRP A 154 5.64 0.38 3.46
CA TRP A 154 4.23 0.00 3.52
C TRP A 154 3.38 1.14 2.96
N PHE A 155 2.22 0.81 2.43
CA PHE A 155 1.34 1.76 1.75
C PHE A 155 -0.11 1.50 2.13
N ILE A 156 -0.90 2.56 2.26
CA ILE A 156 -2.35 2.44 2.43
C ILE A 156 -3.02 2.80 1.11
N ARG A 157 -3.96 1.96 0.69
CA ARG A 157 -4.88 2.30 -0.40
C ARG A 157 -6.17 2.85 0.21
N THR A 158 -6.55 4.03 -0.26
CA THR A 158 -7.79 4.71 0.10
C THR A 158 -8.94 4.30 -0.85
N ASP A 159 -10.13 4.84 -0.62
CA ASP A 159 -11.33 4.56 -1.43
C ASP A 159 -11.51 5.39 -2.70
N SER A 160 -10.73 6.45 -2.86
CA SER A 160 -10.61 7.20 -4.11
C SER A 160 -9.86 6.44 -5.20
#